data_AF-A0A7C6AJA7-F1
#
_entry.id   AF-A0A7C6AJA7-F1
#
_cell.length_a   1.000
_cell.length_b   1.000
_cell.length_c   1.000
_cell.angle_alpha   90.00
_cell.angle_beta   90.00
_cell.angle_gamma   90.00
#
_symmetry.space_group_name_H-M   'P 1'
#
loop_
_entity.id
_entity.type
_entity.pdbx_description
1 polymer ?
#
loop_
_entity_poly.entity_id
_entity_poly.type
_entity_poly.pdbx_seq_one_letter_code
_entity_poly.pdbx_strand_id
1 'polypeptide(L)' 'AFCRILGRPLIMQIEKHNLNIYLAFPIIMVLDVFEHAYYIDYKNKRADFVEAFWNIVDWDEVNKRLEALLG' A
#
# COMPACT_ATOMS: atom_id res chain seq x y z
N ALA A 1 1.68 2.93 -5.42
CA ALA A 1 2.37 2.49 -6.66
C ALA A 1 3.14 3.67 -7.25
N PHE A 2 4.10 3.46 -8.14
CA PHE A 2 4.84 4.53 -8.79
C PHE A 2 4.42 4.68 -10.26
N CYS A 3 3.93 5.87 -10.63
CA CYS A 3 3.59 6.17 -12.01
C CYS A 3 4.84 6.65 -12.76
N ARG A 4 5.38 5.79 -13.62
CA ARG A 4 6.56 6.13 -14.44
C ARG A 4 6.28 7.26 -15.44
N ILE A 5 5.03 7.42 -15.88
CA ILE A 5 4.64 8.47 -16.84
C ILE A 5 4.67 9.86 -16.18
N LEU A 6 4.17 9.96 -14.95
CA LEU A 6 4.09 11.22 -14.21
C LEU A 6 5.29 11.45 -13.27
N GLY A 7 6.19 10.48 -13.15
CA GLY A 7 7.35 10.55 -12.27
C GLY A 7 7.00 10.70 -10.79
N ARG A 8 5.86 10.17 -10.33
CA ARG A 8 5.40 10.34 -8.93
C ARG A 8 4.68 9.13 -8.35
N PRO A 9 4.67 8.97 -7.01
CA PRO A 9 3.81 8.02 -6.34
C PRO A 9 2.32 8.33 -6.56
N LEU A 10 1.53 7.28 -6.70
CA LEU A 10 0.07 7.31 -6.76
C LEU A 10 -0.54 6.31 -5.77
N ILE A 11 -1.68 6.69 -5.20
CA ILE A 11 -2.55 5.78 -4.46
C ILE A 11 -3.35 4.96 -5.48
N MET A 12 -3.42 3.66 -5.26
CA MET A 12 -4.19 2.72 -6.08
C MET A 12 -4.97 1.82 -5.14
N GLN A 13 -6.29 1.76 -5.31
CA GLN A 13 -7.14 0.84 -4.57
C GLN A 13 -7.37 -0.40 -5.42
N ILE A 14 -6.90 -1.55 -4.90
CA ILE A 14 -7.09 -2.85 -5.54
C ILE A 14 -8.31 -3.51 -4.91
N GLU A 15 -9.24 -3.94 -5.76
CA GLU A 15 -10.39 -4.71 -5.31
C GLU A 15 -10.11 -6.22 -5.43
N LYS A 16 -10.59 -6.97 -4.44
CA LYS A 16 -10.24 -8.38 -4.26
C LYS A 16 -8.71 -8.53 -4.22
N HIS A 17 -8.14 -9.26 -5.17
CA HIS A 17 -6.69 -9.47 -5.26
C HIS A 17 -6.12 -8.99 -6.61
N ASN A 18 -6.97 -8.51 -7.51
CA ASN A 18 -6.61 -8.38 -8.93
C ASN A 18 -7.38 -7.32 -9.73
N LEU A 19 -8.44 -6.73 -9.17
CA LEU A 19 -9.26 -5.73 -9.87
C LEU A 19 -8.70 -4.33 -9.62
N ASN A 20 -8.86 -3.45 -10.62
CA ASN A 20 -8.40 -2.05 -10.59
C ASN A 20 -6.87 -1.89 -10.47
N ILE A 21 -6.09 -2.81 -11.07
CA ILE A 21 -4.63 -2.77 -11.07
C ILE A 21 -4.08 -2.05 -12.30
N TYR A 22 -3.18 -1.08 -12.07
CA TYR A 22 -2.28 -0.56 -13.09
C TYR A 22 -1.04 -1.46 -13.19
N LEU A 23 -1.09 -2.49 -14.05
CA LEU A 23 -0.05 -3.52 -14.18
C LEU A 23 1.37 -2.96 -14.40
N ALA A 24 1.49 -1.84 -15.11
CA ALA A 24 2.78 -1.23 -15.43
C ALA A 24 3.39 -0.42 -14.26
N PHE A 25 2.64 -0.18 -13.18
CA PHE A 25 3.07 0.69 -12.09
C PHE A 25 3.65 -0.16 -10.97
N PRO A 26 4.96 -0.03 -10.68
CA PRO A 26 5.58 -0.76 -9.59
C PRO A 26 4.90 -0.46 -8.26
N ILE A 27 4.67 -1.50 -7.47
CA ILE A 27 4.11 -1.37 -6.13
C ILE A 27 5.26 -1.06 -5.16
N ILE A 28 5.11 0.03 -4.39
CA ILE A 28 6.10 0.49 -3.41
C ILE A 28 5.69 0.13 -1.97
N MET A 29 4.39 0.16 -1.68
CA MET A 29 3.79 -0.13 -0.38
C MET A 29 2.36 -0.66 -0.60
N VAL A 30 1.91 -1.57 0.26
CA VAL A 30 0.56 -2.15 0.28
C VAL A 30 0.06 -2.22 1.71
N LEU A 31 -1.24 -1.96 1.89
CA LEU A 31 -1.98 -2.27 3.10
C LEU A 31 -3.12 -3.21 2.73
N ASP A 32 -3.18 -4.38 3.34
CA ASP A 32 -4.32 -5.28 3.21
C ASP A 32 -5.47 -4.79 4.10
N VAL A 33 -6.64 -4.61 3.49
CA VAL A 33 -7.86 -4.13 4.17
C VAL A 33 -9.01 -5.15 4.10
N PHE A 34 -8.73 -6.40 3.74
CA PHE A 34 -9.66 -7.49 3.97
C PHE A 34 -9.89 -7.66 5.48
N GLU A 35 -11.14 -7.94 5.88
CA GLU A 35 -11.50 -8.04 7.30
C GLU A 35 -10.59 -9.01 8.05
N HIS A 36 -10.23 -10.15 7.43
CA HIS A 36 -9.36 -11.14 8.07
C HIS A 36 -7.95 -10.63 8.42
N ALA A 37 -7.48 -9.51 7.84
CA ALA A 37 -6.20 -8.93 8.16
C ALA A 37 -6.19 -8.19 9.52
N TYR A 38 -7.37 -7.77 10.02
CA TYR A 38 -7.46 -6.93 11.23
C TYR A 38 -8.60 -7.30 12.21
N TYR A 39 -9.51 -8.21 11.83
CA TYR A 39 -10.74 -8.42 12.61
C TYR A 39 -10.51 -9.02 14.00
N ILE A 40 -9.41 -9.76 14.22
CA ILE A 40 -9.10 -10.33 15.53
C ILE A 40 -8.90 -9.21 16.56
N ASP A 41 -8.08 -8.22 16.22
CA ASP A 41 -7.67 -7.14 17.14
C ASP A 41 -8.62 -5.92 17.09
N TYR A 42 -9.11 -5.58 15.91
CA TYR A 42 -9.86 -4.32 15.67
C TYR A 42 -11.35 -4.51 15.39
N LYS A 43 -11.83 -5.75 15.16
CA LYS A 43 -13.23 -6.04 14.77
C LYS A 43 -13.65 -5.18 13.57
N ASN A 44 -14.76 -4.45 13.68
CA ASN A 44 -15.29 -3.55 12.65
C ASN A 44 -14.57 -2.19 12.59
N LYS A 45 -13.55 -1.95 13.43
CA LYS A 45 -12.84 -0.67 13.50
C LYS A 45 -11.66 -0.63 12.52
N ARG A 46 -11.97 -0.67 11.22
CA ARG A 46 -10.96 -0.56 10.16
C ARG A 46 -10.15 0.75 10.25
N ALA A 47 -10.78 1.84 10.69
CA ALA A 47 -10.11 3.14 10.81
C ALA A 47 -8.93 3.07 11.80
N ASP A 48 -9.17 2.54 13.00
CA ASP A 48 -8.14 2.34 14.02
C ASP A 48 -7.00 1.44 13.53
N PHE A 49 -7.31 0.38 12.77
CA PHE A 49 -6.29 -0.48 12.14
C PHE A 49 -5.42 0.29 11.13
N VAL A 50 -6.04 1.09 10.26
CA VAL A 50 -5.32 1.93 9.28
C VAL A 50 -4.46 2.98 9.99
N GLU A 51 -4.91 3.53 11.12
CA GLU A 51 -4.13 4.46 11.92
C GLU A 51 -2.91 3.76 12.56
N ALA A 52 -3.11 2.58 13.13
CA ALA A 52 -2.04 1.78 13.73
C ALA A 52 -0.99 1.32 12.70
N PHE A 53 -1.41 1.02 11.46
CA PHE A 53 -0.51 0.61 10.37
C PHE A 53 0.64 1.59 10.18
N TRP A 54 0.39 2.91 10.23
CA TRP A 54 1.43 3.93 10.02
C TRP A 54 2.57 3.91 11.05
N ASN A 55 2.32 3.33 12.23
CA ASN A 55 3.33 3.20 13.28
C ASN A 55 4.32 2.05 13.05
N ILE A 56 3.99 1.12 12.14
CA ILE A 56 4.77 -0.11 11.92
C ILE A 56 5.31 -0.24 10.49
N VAL A 57 5.06 0.75 9.62
CA VAL A 57 5.58 0.74 8.25
C VAL A 57 7.11 0.75 8.27
N ASP A 58 7.71 -0.18 7.53
CA ASP A 58 9.14 -0.17 7.22
C ASP A 58 9.41 0.88 6.14
N TRP A 59 9.70 2.11 6.58
CA TRP A 59 9.98 3.23 5.69
C TRP A 59 11.31 3.09 4.95
N ASP A 60 12.29 2.37 5.51
CA ASP A 60 13.59 2.16 4.87
C ASP A 60 13.43 1.32 3.60
N GLU A 61 12.65 0.24 3.66
CA GLU A 61 12.34 -0.58 2.48
C GLU A 61 11.47 0.17 1.45
N VAL A 62 10.50 0.98 1.89
CA VAL A 62 9.70 1.82 0.99
C VAL A 62 10.58 2.82 0.24
N ASN A 63 11.51 3.48 0.95
CA ASN A 63 12.45 4.44 0.38
C ASN A 63 13.41 3.76 -0.60
N LYS A 64 13.99 2.61 -0.23
CA LYS A 64 14.85 1.82 -1.11
C LYS A 64 14.17 1.44 -2.43
N ARG A 65 12.90 1.02 -2.38
CA ARG A 65 12.10 0.71 -3.58
C ARG A 65 11.83 1.94 -4.43
N LEU A 66 11.56 3.09 -3.79
CA LEU A 66 11.33 4.34 -4.50
C LEU A 66 12.61 4.83 -5.19
N GLU A 67 13.75 4.81 -4.51
CA GLU A 67 15.05 5.21 -5.05
C GLU A 67 15.43 4.36 -6.27
N ALA A 68 15.22 3.04 -6.21
CA ALA A 68 15.46 2.14 -7.33
C ALA A 68 14.58 2.41 -8.58
N LEU A 69 13.53 3.22 -8.44
CA LEU A 69 12.64 3.61 -9.54
C LEU A 69 12.92 5.03 -10.04
N LEU A 70 13.65 5.83 -9.27
CA LEU A 70 14.03 7.20 -9.60
C LEU A 70 15.42 7.27 -10.28
N GLY A 71 16.30 6.30 -9.99
CA GLY A 71 17.57 6.10 -10.70
C GLY A 71 17.38 5.45 -12.06
#